data_AF-A0AAV6TTF0-F1
#
_entry.id   AF-A0AAV6TTF0-F1
#
_cell.length_a   1.000
_cell.length_b   1.000
_cell.length_c   1.000
_cell.angle_alpha   90.00
_cell.angle_beta   90.00
_cell.angle_gamma   90.00
#
_symmetry.space_group_name_H-M   'P 1'
#
loop_
_entity.id
_entity.type
_entity.pdbx_description
1 polymer ?
#
loop_
_entity_poly.entity_id
_entity_poly.type
_entity_poly.pdbx_seq_one_letter_code
_entity_poly.pdbx_strand_id
1 'polypeptide(L)'
;MDAGALPSAGNLDIKDENTTRSSYKKCFRLLKMSILVCCVAGFSLQTAEFLNDFYKYPVVVSLEYEGIEEFPVPAFTLCSKYWYDFKYYCQKFPDKCETTEYPENFCEYHPQSCKRNATHGIVPTSFPPHYLSDRFLKIFAYNSSIFTVKGDYPTIITGPFFTVTDGVHECCFTSNNGFGINGLRKAKGSLLQDQISWFFHYFHRNSLQSEFFFTPEAAPYGTLYVHSPLHAFKKDDKSLIFKGGKSYVMSIRLSMKGLLPHPFESDCRDYELSWKRNNNTGPVSREMCEFECAEEDSSYFEKEYAVWSNKRLCTYLGEDSVRAEELEHWRMIAEKLKEDCECIVSCKRDCWTHSYDFSVTENDETPRLFYEK
;
A
#
# COMPACT_ATOMS: atom_id res chain seq x y z
N MET A 1 -21.70 -8.77 124.61
CA MET A 1 -20.89 -7.73 123.97
C MET A 1 -20.03 -8.42 122.93
N ASP A 2 -20.31 -8.44 121.62
CA ASP A 2 -21.42 -7.95 120.82
C ASP A 2 -21.62 -8.95 119.68
N ALA A 3 -22.88 -9.29 119.42
CA ALA A 3 -23.30 -10.15 118.34
C ALA A 3 -23.26 -9.36 117.02
N GLY A 4 -22.21 -9.55 116.23
CA GLY A 4 -22.11 -9.04 114.86
C GLY A 4 -22.90 -9.92 113.90
N ALA A 5 -24.06 -9.44 113.47
CA ALA A 5 -24.93 -10.09 112.51
C ALA A 5 -24.26 -10.15 111.12
N LEU A 6 -24.18 -11.37 110.56
CA LEU A 6 -23.77 -11.62 109.18
C LEU A 6 -24.90 -11.19 108.21
N PRO A 7 -24.59 -10.46 107.12
CA PRO A 7 -25.58 -10.11 106.12
C PRO A 7 -26.00 -11.34 105.32
N SER A 8 -27.30 -11.54 105.27
CA SER A 8 -28.03 -12.48 104.41
C SER A 8 -27.59 -12.37 102.95
N ALA A 9 -27.19 -13.50 102.36
CA ALA A 9 -26.92 -13.63 100.93
C ALA A 9 -28.22 -13.42 100.15
N GLY A 10 -28.35 -12.24 99.55
CA GLY A 10 -29.42 -11.94 98.60
C GLY A 10 -29.32 -12.87 97.39
N ASN A 11 -30.40 -13.59 97.12
CA ASN A 11 -30.61 -14.29 95.86
C ASN A 11 -30.53 -13.28 94.71
N LEU A 12 -29.37 -13.25 94.04
CA LEU A 12 -29.19 -12.57 92.76
C LEU A 12 -30.05 -13.33 91.73
N ASP A 13 -31.13 -12.66 91.32
CA ASP A 13 -32.11 -13.13 90.35
C ASP A 13 -31.43 -13.46 89.01
N ILE A 14 -31.17 -14.76 88.77
CA ILE A 14 -30.72 -15.31 87.49
C ILE A 14 -31.93 -15.33 86.54
N LYS A 15 -32.41 -14.16 86.10
CA LYS A 15 -33.53 -14.05 85.15
C LYS A 15 -33.23 -13.27 83.86
N ASP A 16 -32.08 -12.61 83.76
CA ASP A 16 -31.78 -11.73 82.61
C ASP A 16 -30.81 -12.30 81.55
N GLU A 17 -30.27 -13.50 81.75
CA GLU A 17 -29.26 -14.07 80.84
C GLU A 17 -29.86 -14.63 79.52
N ASN A 18 -31.13 -15.02 79.53
CA ASN A 18 -31.79 -15.56 78.32
C ASN A 18 -32.26 -14.47 77.35
N THR A 19 -32.56 -13.26 77.85
CA THR A 19 -33.07 -12.14 77.04
C THR A 19 -31.95 -11.50 76.21
N THR A 20 -30.75 -11.37 76.79
CA THR A 20 -29.54 -10.85 76.12
C THR A 20 -29.08 -11.78 74.99
N ARG A 21 -29.14 -13.10 75.19
CA ARG A 21 -28.77 -14.11 74.19
C ARG A 21 -29.69 -14.12 72.96
N SER A 22 -30.97 -13.77 73.13
CA SER A 22 -31.94 -13.64 72.02
C SER A 22 -31.68 -12.39 71.17
N SER A 23 -31.36 -11.26 71.82
CA SER A 23 -31.07 -9.99 71.14
C SER A 23 -29.79 -10.06 70.28
N TYR A 24 -28.73 -10.70 70.79
CA TYR A 24 -27.48 -10.90 70.05
C TYR A 24 -27.67 -11.69 68.75
N LYS A 25 -28.50 -12.75 68.77
CA LYS A 25 -28.80 -13.56 67.57
C LYS A 25 -29.50 -12.75 66.48
N LYS A 26 -30.38 -11.82 66.84
CA LYS A 26 -31.07 -10.94 65.88
C LYS A 26 -30.09 -9.93 65.26
N CYS A 27 -29.27 -9.27 66.08
CA CYS A 27 -28.24 -8.34 65.59
C CYS A 27 -27.24 -9.04 64.66
N PHE A 28 -26.76 -10.21 65.03
CA PHE A 28 -25.83 -10.97 64.20
C PHE A 28 -26.44 -11.42 62.87
N ARG A 29 -27.74 -11.75 62.86
CA ARG A 29 -28.46 -12.09 61.62
C ARG A 29 -28.64 -10.86 60.73
N LEU A 30 -28.95 -9.69 61.30
CA LEU A 30 -29.01 -8.42 60.56
C LEU A 30 -27.64 -8.03 60.00
N LEU A 31 -26.57 -8.16 60.78
CA LEU A 31 -25.20 -7.91 60.33
C LEU A 31 -24.83 -8.84 59.16
N LYS A 32 -25.12 -10.15 59.25
CA LYS A 32 -24.89 -11.10 58.15
C LYS A 32 -25.65 -10.72 56.88
N MET A 33 -26.92 -10.34 57.02
CA MET A 33 -27.72 -9.89 55.87
C MET A 33 -27.16 -8.60 55.28
N SER A 34 -26.73 -7.64 56.10
CA SER A 34 -26.10 -6.40 55.64
C SER A 34 -24.79 -6.67 54.92
N ILE A 35 -23.92 -7.53 55.46
CA ILE A 35 -22.68 -7.95 54.80
C ILE A 35 -23.00 -8.61 53.46
N LEU A 36 -23.97 -9.54 53.44
CA LEU A 36 -24.39 -10.20 52.19
C LEU A 36 -24.88 -9.19 51.16
N VAL A 37 -25.73 -8.22 51.56
CA VAL A 37 -26.22 -7.17 50.66
C VAL A 37 -25.07 -6.28 50.16
N CYS A 38 -24.14 -5.87 51.02
CA CYS A 38 -22.96 -5.11 50.61
C CYS A 38 -22.07 -5.89 49.63
N CYS A 39 -21.85 -7.19 49.87
CA CYS A 39 -21.08 -8.04 48.97
C CYS A 39 -21.78 -8.20 47.61
N VAL A 40 -23.09 -8.42 47.59
CA VAL A 40 -23.86 -8.52 46.35
C VAL A 40 -23.84 -7.19 45.59
N ALA A 41 -24.05 -6.06 46.26
CA ALA A 41 -23.98 -4.74 45.64
C ALA A 41 -22.59 -4.43 45.07
N GLY A 42 -21.53 -4.71 45.83
CA GLY A 42 -20.15 -4.53 45.37
C GLY A 42 -19.82 -5.41 44.17
N PHE A 43 -20.24 -6.69 44.20
CA PHE A 43 -20.09 -7.60 43.06
C PHE A 43 -20.85 -7.12 41.82
N SER A 44 -22.09 -6.65 41.98
CA SER A 44 -22.88 -6.09 40.88
C SER A 44 -22.26 -4.85 40.27
N LEU A 45 -21.72 -3.93 41.10
CA LEU A 45 -21.01 -2.75 40.61
C LEU A 45 -19.74 -3.12 39.83
N GLN A 46 -18.90 -3.99 40.40
CA GLN A 46 -17.69 -4.46 39.72
C GLN A 46 -18.02 -5.19 38.41
N THR A 47 -19.10 -5.99 38.39
CA THR A 47 -19.57 -6.66 37.18
C THR A 47 -20.06 -5.66 36.14
N ALA A 48 -20.78 -4.61 36.55
CA ALA A 48 -21.27 -3.56 35.65
C ALA A 48 -20.12 -2.75 35.04
N GLU A 49 -19.11 -2.39 35.84
CA GLU A 49 -17.90 -1.72 35.34
C GLU A 49 -17.14 -2.61 34.36
N PHE A 50 -16.92 -3.88 34.72
CA PHE A 50 -16.29 -4.85 33.82
C PHE A 50 -17.07 -5.01 32.51
N LEU A 51 -18.40 -5.14 32.57
CA LEU A 51 -19.23 -5.24 31.38
C LEU A 51 -19.18 -3.95 30.55
N ASN A 52 -19.19 -2.78 31.18
CA ASN A 52 -19.06 -1.51 30.47
C ASN A 52 -17.73 -1.40 29.73
N ASP A 53 -16.63 -1.82 30.35
CA ASP A 53 -15.33 -1.85 29.68
C ASP A 53 -15.21 -2.94 28.62
N PHE A 54 -15.81 -4.11 28.86
CA PHE A 54 -15.89 -5.19 27.88
C PHE A 54 -16.64 -4.75 26.61
N TYR A 55 -17.77 -4.05 26.76
CA TYR A 55 -18.57 -3.54 25.64
C TYR A 55 -17.99 -2.28 24.97
N LYS A 56 -16.90 -1.69 25.48
CA LYS A 56 -16.10 -0.70 24.75
C LYS A 56 -15.19 -1.35 23.70
N TYR A 57 -15.04 -2.68 23.72
CA TYR A 57 -14.16 -3.43 22.81
C TYR A 57 -12.73 -2.86 22.73
N PRO A 58 -12.02 -2.71 23.88
CA PRO A 58 -10.67 -2.15 23.88
C PRO A 58 -9.72 -3.06 23.08
N VAL A 59 -8.78 -2.45 22.37
CA VAL A 59 -7.79 -3.16 21.53
C VAL A 59 -6.39 -2.91 22.08
N VAL A 60 -5.60 -3.97 22.16
CA VAL A 60 -4.16 -3.90 22.48
C VAL A 60 -3.38 -4.27 21.21
N VAL A 61 -2.36 -3.49 20.88
CA VAL A 61 -1.48 -3.76 19.74
C VAL A 61 -0.38 -4.73 20.18
N SER A 62 -0.34 -5.91 19.57
CA SER A 62 0.76 -6.86 19.70
C SER A 62 1.73 -6.67 18.52
N LEU A 63 3.03 -6.64 18.80
CA LEU A 63 4.07 -6.64 17.78
C LEU A 63 4.78 -7.99 17.83
N GLU A 64 4.66 -8.76 16.77
CA GLU A 64 5.22 -10.09 16.65
C GLU A 64 6.24 -10.11 15.50
N TYR A 65 7.38 -10.74 15.76
CA TYR A 65 8.44 -10.93 14.77
C TYR A 65 8.53 -12.42 14.46
N GLU A 66 7.96 -12.81 13.31
CA GLU A 66 7.97 -14.20 12.87
C GLU A 66 8.98 -14.41 11.74
N GLY A 67 9.75 -15.49 11.82
CA GLY A 67 10.50 -16.00 10.68
C GLY A 67 9.54 -16.73 9.74
N ILE A 68 9.07 -16.03 8.70
CA ILE A 68 8.16 -16.63 7.71
C ILE A 68 8.93 -17.52 6.73
N GLU A 69 8.55 -18.80 6.64
CA GLU A 69 9.12 -19.73 5.65
C GLU A 69 8.75 -19.35 4.21
N GLU A 70 7.54 -18.82 4.04
CA GLU A 70 6.99 -18.37 2.77
C GLU A 70 6.66 -16.87 2.84
N PHE A 71 7.25 -16.13 1.93
CA PHE A 71 7.15 -14.67 1.85
C PHE A 71 6.09 -14.29 0.79
N PRO A 72 5.07 -13.47 1.13
CA PRO A 72 4.20 -12.90 0.10
C PRO A 72 5.02 -12.00 -0.81
N VAL A 73 5.14 -12.40 -2.07
CA VAL A 73 5.98 -11.71 -3.06
C VAL A 73 5.40 -10.31 -3.28
N PRO A 74 6.20 -9.23 -3.15
CA PRO A 74 5.74 -7.88 -3.44
C PRO A 74 5.48 -7.72 -4.94
N ALA A 75 4.73 -6.68 -5.29
CA ALA A 75 4.74 -6.16 -6.64
C ALA A 75 5.94 -5.22 -6.83
N PHE A 76 6.56 -5.32 -8.00
CA PHE A 76 7.66 -4.45 -8.41
C PHE A 76 7.20 -3.60 -9.57
N THR A 77 7.10 -2.29 -9.36
CA THR A 77 6.74 -1.34 -10.41
C THR A 77 7.97 -0.58 -10.86
N LEU A 78 8.36 -0.75 -12.12
CA LEU A 78 9.47 0.00 -12.73
C LEU A 78 8.91 1.07 -13.64
N CYS A 79 9.30 2.31 -13.38
CA CYS A 79 8.92 3.48 -14.11
C CYS A 79 10.13 4.07 -14.84
N SER A 80 9.97 4.39 -16.11
CA SER A 80 10.95 5.11 -16.93
C SER A 80 10.38 6.47 -17.32
N LYS A 81 11.17 7.53 -17.12
CA LYS A 81 10.84 8.86 -17.65
C LYS A 81 10.86 8.90 -19.18
N TYR A 82 11.64 8.01 -19.78
CA TYR A 82 11.74 7.86 -21.23
C TYR A 82 10.84 6.69 -21.63
N TRP A 83 9.63 7.01 -22.04
CA TRP A 83 8.57 6.03 -22.22
C TRP A 83 8.32 5.62 -23.68
N TYR A 84 9.00 6.27 -24.64
CA TYR A 84 8.85 6.02 -26.07
C TYR A 84 10.18 5.75 -26.77
N ASP A 85 10.13 4.97 -27.84
CA ASP A 85 11.28 4.72 -28.72
C ASP A 85 11.51 5.93 -29.64
N PHE A 86 12.61 6.64 -29.41
CA PHE A 86 13.03 7.81 -30.19
C PHE A 86 13.28 7.51 -31.65
N LYS A 87 13.93 6.38 -31.94
CA LYS A 87 14.22 5.96 -33.31
C LYS A 87 12.92 5.74 -34.07
N TYR A 88 11.97 5.06 -33.44
CA TYR A 88 10.66 4.84 -34.02
C TYR A 88 9.85 6.15 -34.14
N TYR A 89 9.92 7.04 -33.13
CA TYR A 89 9.29 8.36 -33.17
C TYR A 89 9.83 9.20 -34.32
N CYS A 90 11.14 9.36 -34.46
CA CYS A 90 11.76 10.17 -35.50
C CYS A 90 11.65 9.56 -36.90
N GLN A 91 11.56 8.23 -37.01
CA GLN A 91 11.21 7.59 -38.28
C GLN A 91 9.79 7.96 -38.74
N LYS A 92 8.88 8.17 -37.80
CA LYS A 92 7.47 8.48 -38.08
C LYS A 92 7.17 9.97 -38.18
N PHE A 93 7.92 10.79 -37.46
CA PHE A 93 7.82 12.25 -37.44
C PHE A 93 9.21 12.90 -37.64
N PRO A 94 9.82 12.73 -38.83
CA PRO A 94 11.17 13.23 -39.09
C PRO A 94 11.26 14.76 -39.04
N ASP A 95 10.16 15.46 -39.31
CA ASP A 95 10.01 16.91 -39.20
C ASP A 95 10.07 17.44 -37.76
N LYS A 96 9.84 16.57 -36.78
CA LYS A 96 9.90 16.89 -35.35
C LYS A 96 11.21 16.48 -34.70
N CYS A 97 12.18 16.01 -35.47
CA CYS A 97 13.49 15.65 -34.97
C CYS A 97 14.60 16.43 -35.65
N GLU A 98 15.63 16.75 -34.88
CA GLU A 98 16.81 17.46 -35.35
C GLU A 98 18.07 16.63 -35.06
N THR A 99 19.10 16.82 -35.86
CA THR A 99 20.42 16.31 -35.54
C THR A 99 21.01 17.20 -34.44
N THR A 100 21.48 16.62 -33.33
CA THR A 100 22.09 17.39 -32.25
C THR A 100 23.21 18.24 -32.79
N GLU A 101 23.24 19.53 -32.42
CA GLU A 101 24.32 20.45 -32.84
C GLU A 101 25.69 20.01 -32.27
N TYR A 102 25.69 19.20 -31.21
CA TYR A 102 26.89 18.74 -30.49
C TYR A 102 26.93 17.20 -30.39
N PRO A 103 27.18 16.49 -31.49
CA PRO A 103 27.31 15.03 -31.46
C PRO A 103 28.50 14.59 -30.59
N GLU A 104 29.55 15.40 -30.49
CA GLU A 104 30.73 15.10 -29.67
C GLU A 104 30.39 15.01 -28.18
N ASN A 105 29.68 16.00 -27.62
CA ASN A 105 29.24 15.99 -26.22
C ASN A 105 28.32 14.80 -25.95
N PHE A 106 27.36 14.53 -26.84
CA PHE A 106 26.48 13.36 -26.70
C PHE A 106 27.28 12.05 -26.70
N CYS A 107 28.28 11.91 -27.58
CA CYS A 107 29.13 10.72 -27.63
C CYS A 107 30.12 10.61 -26.46
N GLU A 108 30.50 11.73 -25.83
CA GLU A 108 31.29 11.73 -24.60
C GLU A 108 30.51 11.10 -23.45
N TYR A 109 29.23 11.48 -23.29
CA TYR A 109 28.35 10.93 -22.25
C TYR A 109 27.77 9.55 -22.61
N HIS A 110 27.63 9.23 -23.90
CA HIS A 110 27.01 7.98 -24.39
C HIS A 110 27.86 7.28 -25.47
N PRO A 111 29.11 6.88 -25.17
CA PRO A 111 30.05 6.38 -26.18
C PRO A 111 29.58 5.11 -26.89
N GLN A 112 28.78 4.27 -26.21
CA GLN A 112 28.17 3.08 -26.78
C GLN A 112 27.17 3.36 -27.91
N SER A 113 26.45 4.50 -27.87
CA SER A 113 25.47 4.88 -28.91
C SER A 113 26.14 5.33 -30.20
N CYS A 114 27.42 5.72 -30.14
CA CYS A 114 28.16 6.27 -31.28
C CYS A 114 29.06 5.26 -32.01
N LYS A 115 29.11 4.00 -31.57
CA LYS A 115 30.07 3.00 -32.08
C LYS A 115 29.76 2.38 -33.46
N ARG A 116 28.63 2.70 -34.12
CA ARG A 116 28.14 1.92 -35.29
C ARG A 116 27.57 2.69 -36.50
N ASN A 117 28.07 3.88 -36.85
CA ASN A 117 27.48 4.69 -37.94
C ASN A 117 25.94 4.87 -37.78
N ALA A 118 25.41 4.69 -36.57
CA ALA A 118 24.01 4.87 -36.27
C ALA A 118 23.73 6.36 -36.40
N THR A 119 22.66 6.72 -37.10
CA THR A 119 22.18 8.11 -37.31
C THR A 119 22.50 8.97 -36.11
N HIS A 120 23.60 9.72 -36.21
CA HIS A 120 24.20 10.40 -35.07
C HIS A 120 23.20 11.45 -34.57
N GLY A 121 22.80 11.34 -33.30
CA GLY A 121 22.15 12.43 -32.58
C GLY A 121 20.80 12.90 -33.15
N ILE A 122 19.99 12.08 -33.81
CA ILE A 122 18.63 12.52 -34.14
C ILE A 122 17.80 12.52 -32.86
N VAL A 123 17.47 13.70 -32.34
CA VAL A 123 16.66 13.90 -31.13
C VAL A 123 15.37 14.64 -31.49
N PRO A 124 14.25 14.43 -30.78
CA PRO A 124 13.07 15.24 -30.95
C PRO A 124 13.36 16.70 -30.59
N THR A 125 12.97 17.63 -31.45
CA THR A 125 13.02 19.09 -31.22
C THR A 125 12.13 19.55 -30.06
N SER A 126 11.10 18.76 -29.76
CA SER A 126 10.17 18.99 -28.66
C SER A 126 9.68 17.66 -28.12
N PHE A 127 9.39 17.60 -26.82
CA PHE A 127 8.69 16.45 -26.26
C PHE A 127 7.35 16.25 -26.98
N PRO A 128 6.93 14.99 -27.23
CA PRO A 128 5.59 14.72 -27.70
C PRO A 128 4.60 15.44 -26.77
N PRO A 129 3.59 16.16 -27.31
CA PRO A 129 2.70 16.95 -26.48
C PRO A 129 2.11 16.08 -25.38
N HIS A 130 2.11 16.52 -24.13
CA HIS A 130 1.71 15.75 -22.94
C HIS A 130 0.33 15.06 -23.05
N TYR A 131 -0.53 15.54 -23.94
CA TYR A 131 -1.84 14.97 -24.26
C TYR A 131 -1.76 13.96 -25.40
N LEU A 132 -1.18 12.80 -25.12
CA LEU A 132 -1.09 11.75 -26.11
C LEU A 132 -2.31 10.87 -25.99
N SER A 133 -3.13 10.89 -27.05
CA SER A 133 -4.26 9.97 -27.18
C SER A 133 -3.82 8.53 -26.90
N ASP A 134 -4.73 7.72 -26.39
CA ASP A 134 -4.51 6.29 -26.13
C ASP A 134 -3.88 5.54 -27.32
N ARG A 135 -4.23 5.99 -28.53
CA ARG A 135 -3.67 5.50 -29.79
C ARG A 135 -2.18 5.83 -29.93
N PHE A 136 -1.78 7.04 -29.55
CA PHE A 136 -0.38 7.45 -29.57
C PHE A 136 0.45 6.64 -28.58
N LEU A 137 -0.05 6.46 -27.34
CA LEU A 137 0.61 5.63 -26.35
C LEU A 137 0.76 4.18 -26.82
N LYS A 138 -0.27 3.57 -27.42
CA LYS A 138 -0.17 2.20 -27.98
C LYS A 138 0.84 2.05 -29.12
N ILE A 139 1.12 3.13 -29.84
CA ILE A 139 2.03 3.12 -30.99
C ILE A 139 3.48 3.33 -30.55
N PHE A 140 3.72 4.25 -29.62
CA PHE A 140 5.06 4.72 -29.28
C PHE A 140 5.57 4.23 -27.93
N ALA A 141 4.68 3.89 -26.99
CA ALA A 141 5.10 3.25 -25.75
C ALA A 141 5.82 1.95 -26.09
N TYR A 142 6.87 1.63 -25.34
CA TYR A 142 7.55 0.35 -25.48
C TYR A 142 6.51 -0.77 -25.52
N ASN A 143 6.47 -1.48 -26.65
CA ASN A 143 5.48 -2.51 -26.87
C ASN A 143 5.58 -3.54 -25.74
N SER A 144 4.47 -3.91 -25.11
CA SER A 144 4.44 -4.94 -24.07
C SER A 144 5.00 -6.28 -24.57
N SER A 145 5.05 -6.51 -25.89
CA SER A 145 5.78 -7.63 -26.50
C SER A 145 7.29 -7.59 -26.24
N ILE A 146 7.88 -6.39 -26.16
CA ILE A 146 9.24 -6.12 -25.63
C ILE A 146 9.25 -6.27 -24.11
N PHE A 147 8.22 -6.77 -23.45
CA PHE A 147 8.26 -7.21 -22.05
C PHE A 147 7.70 -8.63 -21.89
N THR A 148 7.28 -9.26 -22.99
CA THR A 148 6.74 -10.62 -22.98
C THR A 148 7.88 -11.59 -23.20
N VAL A 149 8.70 -11.81 -22.18
CA VAL A 149 9.74 -12.85 -22.23
C VAL A 149 9.16 -14.16 -21.69
N LYS A 150 9.35 -15.23 -22.46
CA LYS A 150 9.16 -16.61 -22.01
C LYS A 150 10.25 -16.96 -21.00
N GLY A 151 10.05 -16.59 -19.75
CA GLY A 151 10.77 -17.19 -18.62
C GLY A 151 9.98 -18.38 -18.07
N ASP A 152 10.65 -19.30 -17.39
CA ASP A 152 9.99 -20.40 -16.67
C ASP A 152 9.13 -19.91 -15.48
N TYR A 153 9.21 -18.61 -15.16
CA TYR A 153 8.31 -17.95 -14.22
C TYR A 153 7.19 -17.21 -14.94
N PRO A 154 5.91 -17.60 -14.74
CA PRO A 154 4.77 -16.83 -15.21
C PRO A 154 4.54 -15.62 -14.32
N THR A 155 5.50 -14.68 -14.26
CA THR A 155 5.23 -13.34 -13.73
C THR A 155 4.45 -12.58 -14.79
N ILE A 156 3.18 -12.34 -14.50
CA ILE A 156 2.36 -11.49 -15.35
C ILE A 156 2.88 -10.07 -15.13
N ILE A 157 3.50 -9.52 -16.17
CA ILE A 157 3.86 -8.11 -16.22
C ILE A 157 2.64 -7.37 -16.75
N THR A 158 2.10 -6.48 -15.94
CA THR A 158 1.02 -5.57 -16.36
C THR A 158 1.63 -4.23 -16.77
N GLY A 159 1.22 -3.73 -17.92
CA GLY A 159 1.69 -2.47 -18.49
C GLY A 159 1.71 -2.49 -20.03
N PRO A 160 2.17 -1.41 -20.67
CA PRO A 160 2.55 -0.15 -20.04
C PRO A 160 1.34 0.57 -19.45
N PHE A 161 1.54 1.21 -18.30
CA PHE A 161 0.65 2.25 -17.81
C PHE A 161 1.44 3.53 -17.57
N PHE A 162 0.76 4.65 -17.47
CA PHE A 162 1.40 5.95 -17.32
C PHE A 162 1.12 6.51 -15.94
N THR A 163 2.07 7.26 -15.41
CA THR A 163 1.89 8.06 -14.20
C THR A 163 2.57 9.39 -14.42
N VAL A 164 2.25 10.37 -13.58
CA VAL A 164 2.95 11.65 -13.57
C VAL A 164 3.63 11.84 -12.23
N THR A 165 4.95 12.02 -12.28
CA THR A 165 5.79 12.21 -11.11
C THR A 165 6.51 13.55 -11.28
N ASP A 166 6.13 14.53 -10.44
CA ASP A 166 6.68 15.90 -10.47
C ASP A 166 6.55 16.52 -11.86
N GLY A 167 5.35 16.40 -12.45
CA GLY A 167 5.07 16.91 -13.79
C GLY A 167 5.60 16.07 -14.96
N VAL A 168 6.45 15.09 -14.68
CA VAL A 168 7.06 14.23 -15.70
C VAL A 168 6.24 12.96 -15.88
N HIS A 169 5.80 12.69 -17.11
CA HIS A 169 5.15 11.42 -17.43
C HIS A 169 6.16 10.28 -17.41
N GLU A 170 5.83 9.21 -16.70
CA GLU A 170 6.62 7.99 -16.63
C GLU A 170 5.82 6.82 -17.23
N CYS A 171 6.47 5.99 -18.06
CA CYS A 171 5.93 4.67 -18.40
C CYS A 171 6.27 3.72 -17.27
N CYS A 172 5.29 3.00 -16.78
CA CYS A 172 5.49 2.05 -15.72
C CYS A 172 5.03 0.65 -16.14
N PHE A 173 5.73 -0.34 -15.59
CA PHE A 173 5.44 -1.76 -15.73
C PHE A 173 5.48 -2.39 -14.34
N THR A 174 4.45 -3.16 -14.00
CA THR A 174 4.38 -3.86 -12.72
C THR A 174 4.53 -5.35 -12.93
N SER A 175 5.50 -5.96 -12.25
CA SER A 175 5.60 -7.41 -12.11
C SER A 175 4.88 -7.87 -10.85
N ASN A 176 4.32 -9.09 -10.91
CA ASN A 176 3.57 -9.71 -9.81
C ASN A 176 2.40 -8.84 -9.35
N ASN A 177 1.72 -8.23 -10.30
CA ASN A 177 0.49 -7.51 -10.02
C ASN A 177 -0.61 -8.51 -9.62
N GLY A 178 -1.15 -8.37 -8.42
CA GLY A 178 -2.18 -9.28 -7.89
C GLY A 178 -3.54 -9.09 -8.56
N PHE A 179 -3.72 -8.00 -9.32
CA PHE A 179 -4.95 -7.73 -10.05
C PHE A 179 -5.20 -8.81 -11.12
N GLY A 180 -6.21 -9.65 -10.85
CA GLY A 180 -6.95 -10.35 -11.89
C GLY A 180 -6.71 -11.85 -12.07
N ILE A 181 -5.78 -12.52 -11.38
CA ILE A 181 -5.62 -13.96 -11.68
C ILE A 181 -5.38 -14.95 -10.53
N ASN A 182 -4.73 -14.68 -9.39
CA ASN A 182 -4.46 -15.77 -8.42
C ASN A 182 -4.26 -15.38 -6.94
N GLY A 183 -4.70 -14.18 -6.51
CA GLY A 183 -4.48 -13.73 -5.12
C GLY A 183 -2.99 -13.54 -4.77
N LEU A 184 -2.68 -13.41 -3.48
CA LEU A 184 -1.31 -13.25 -2.98
C LEU A 184 -0.46 -14.49 -3.27
N ARG A 185 0.53 -14.33 -4.16
CA ARG A 185 1.55 -15.36 -4.38
C ARG A 185 2.53 -15.38 -3.22
N LYS A 186 2.76 -16.57 -2.68
CA LYS A 186 3.79 -16.82 -1.67
C LYS A 186 4.97 -17.55 -2.32
N ALA A 187 6.18 -17.21 -1.89
CA ALA A 187 7.41 -17.75 -2.42
C ALA A 187 8.43 -17.98 -1.31
N LYS A 188 9.27 -19.01 -1.45
CA LYS A 188 10.47 -19.15 -0.63
C LYS A 188 11.49 -18.06 -1.00
N GLY A 189 12.30 -17.61 -0.04
CA GLY A 189 13.21 -16.46 -0.23
C GLY A 189 14.15 -16.57 -1.44
N SER A 190 14.67 -17.76 -1.77
CA SER A 190 15.53 -17.96 -2.95
C SER A 190 14.81 -17.69 -4.28
N LEU A 191 13.51 -18.02 -4.33
CA LEU A 191 12.67 -17.82 -5.51
C LEU A 191 12.48 -16.33 -5.83
N LEU A 192 12.38 -15.51 -4.78
CA LEU A 192 12.21 -14.08 -4.88
C LEU A 192 13.45 -13.42 -5.51
N GLN A 193 14.64 -13.89 -5.13
CA GLN A 193 15.91 -13.38 -5.67
C GLN A 193 16.00 -13.57 -7.19
N ASP A 194 15.62 -14.73 -7.70
CA ASP A 194 15.65 -15.04 -9.13
C ASP A 194 14.66 -14.16 -9.93
N GLN A 195 13.45 -13.94 -9.39
CA GLN A 195 12.44 -13.07 -10.02
C GLN A 195 12.90 -11.61 -10.10
N ILE A 196 13.45 -11.10 -9.00
CA ILE A 196 14.00 -9.75 -8.91
C ILE A 196 15.14 -9.61 -9.93
N SER A 197 16.13 -10.49 -9.86
CA SER A 197 17.31 -10.46 -10.74
C SER A 197 16.90 -10.44 -12.22
N TRP A 198 15.95 -11.30 -12.60
CA TRP A 198 15.45 -11.36 -13.97
C TRP A 198 14.73 -10.07 -14.39
N PHE A 199 13.84 -9.52 -13.55
CA PHE A 199 13.10 -8.30 -13.85
C PHE A 199 14.04 -7.10 -14.04
N PHE A 200 15.09 -7.00 -13.22
CA PHE A 200 16.12 -5.96 -13.33
C PHE A 200 17.02 -6.13 -14.54
N HIS A 201 17.52 -7.34 -14.80
CA HIS A 201 18.32 -7.61 -16.00
C HIS A 201 17.55 -7.25 -17.27
N TYR A 202 16.26 -7.53 -17.29
CA TYR A 202 15.40 -7.23 -18.42
C TYR A 202 15.20 -5.73 -18.64
N PHE A 203 14.86 -4.99 -17.57
CA PHE A 203 14.71 -3.54 -17.63
C PHE A 203 16.04 -2.86 -17.98
N HIS A 204 17.14 -3.31 -17.39
CA HIS A 204 18.47 -2.80 -17.73
C HIS A 204 18.78 -2.98 -19.23
N ARG A 205 18.46 -4.14 -19.80
CA ARG A 205 18.73 -4.41 -21.21
C ARG A 205 17.89 -3.55 -22.16
N ASN A 206 16.63 -3.27 -21.83
CA ASN A 206 15.70 -2.62 -22.77
C ASN A 206 15.49 -1.13 -22.50
N SER A 207 15.50 -0.73 -21.24
CA SER A 207 15.19 0.64 -20.81
C SER A 207 16.44 1.48 -20.55
N LEU A 208 17.61 0.87 -20.35
CA LEU A 208 18.89 1.57 -20.13
C LEU A 208 19.87 1.44 -21.29
N GLN A 209 19.46 0.84 -22.42
CA GLN A 209 20.23 0.97 -23.65
C GLN A 209 20.22 2.45 -24.08
N SER A 210 21.41 3.03 -24.08
CA SER A 210 21.75 4.45 -24.20
C SER A 210 21.31 5.15 -25.48
N GLU A 211 20.71 4.44 -26.43
CA GLU A 211 20.30 5.03 -27.72
C GLU A 211 19.01 5.86 -27.60
N PHE A 212 18.42 5.94 -26.39
CA PHE A 212 17.09 6.48 -26.16
C PHE A 212 17.03 7.64 -25.14
N PHE A 213 18.07 8.49 -25.01
CA PHE A 213 18.06 9.57 -24.01
C PHE A 213 18.09 10.96 -24.64
N PHE A 214 17.24 11.85 -24.13
CA PHE A 214 16.92 13.17 -24.68
C PHE A 214 18.01 14.22 -24.42
N THR A 215 18.74 14.10 -23.30
CA THR A 215 19.81 15.05 -22.96
C THR A 215 21.12 14.29 -22.75
N PRO A 216 22.24 14.78 -23.31
CA PRO A 216 23.58 14.25 -23.04
C PRO A 216 23.89 14.20 -21.54
N GLU A 217 23.29 15.10 -20.76
CA GLU A 217 23.60 15.32 -19.34
C GLU A 217 22.79 14.43 -18.40
N ALA A 218 21.62 13.94 -18.81
CA ALA A 218 20.80 13.07 -17.95
C ALA A 218 21.23 11.61 -18.10
N ALA A 219 21.95 11.12 -17.10
CA ALA A 219 22.20 9.70 -16.95
C ALA A 219 20.87 8.92 -16.98
N PRO A 220 20.79 7.79 -17.67
CA PRO A 220 19.57 7.03 -17.75
C PRO A 220 19.24 6.46 -16.37
N TYR A 221 18.05 6.80 -15.86
CA TYR A 221 17.55 6.24 -14.63
C TYR A 221 16.11 5.77 -14.76
N GLY A 222 15.81 4.73 -13.99
CA GLY A 222 14.45 4.27 -13.75
C GLY A 222 14.11 4.40 -12.27
N THR A 223 12.83 4.51 -11.96
CA THR A 223 12.32 4.52 -10.60
C THR A 223 11.66 3.17 -10.32
N LEU A 224 12.09 2.46 -9.29
CA LEU A 224 11.42 1.27 -8.80
C LEU A 224 10.58 1.61 -7.59
N TYR A 225 9.37 1.06 -7.57
CA TYR A 225 8.51 0.99 -6.40
C TYR A 225 8.35 -0.47 -5.97
N VAL A 226 8.43 -0.71 -4.67
CA VAL A 226 8.15 -2.01 -4.06
C VAL A 226 6.89 -1.85 -3.22
N HIS A 227 5.80 -2.51 -3.61
CA HIS A 227 4.51 -2.34 -2.95
C HIS A 227 3.78 -3.68 -2.82
N SER A 228 2.67 -3.67 -2.09
CA SER A 228 1.79 -4.84 -2.01
C SER A 228 1.20 -5.16 -3.38
N PRO A 229 1.14 -6.45 -3.76
CA PRO A 229 0.52 -6.84 -5.03
C PRO A 229 -1.00 -6.66 -5.03
N LEU A 230 -1.61 -6.37 -3.87
CA LEU A 230 -3.05 -6.12 -3.73
C LEU A 230 -3.44 -4.63 -3.85
N HIS A 231 -2.46 -3.75 -3.87
CA HIS A 231 -2.68 -2.30 -3.99
C HIS A 231 -1.99 -1.79 -5.26
N ALA A 232 -2.63 -0.83 -5.92
CA ALA A 232 -1.94 -0.04 -6.92
C ALA A 232 -0.77 0.70 -6.27
N PHE A 233 0.35 0.82 -6.97
CA PHE A 233 1.48 1.61 -6.48
C PHE A 233 1.03 3.07 -6.30
N LYS A 234 1.47 3.71 -5.22
CA LYS A 234 1.22 5.12 -4.93
C LYS A 234 2.52 5.90 -5.09
N LYS A 235 2.44 7.17 -5.50
CA LYS A 235 3.62 8.05 -5.62
C LYS A 235 4.39 8.17 -4.29
N ASP A 236 3.68 8.17 -3.17
CA ASP A 236 4.25 8.27 -1.83
C ASP A 236 4.90 6.96 -1.34
N ASP A 237 4.77 5.87 -2.11
CA ASP A 237 5.48 4.64 -1.80
C ASP A 237 6.99 4.86 -1.91
N LYS A 238 7.73 4.21 -1.01
CA LYS A 238 9.19 4.26 -1.06
C LYS A 238 9.68 3.81 -2.43
N SER A 239 10.48 4.66 -3.06
CA SER A 239 11.02 4.42 -4.39
C SER A 239 12.54 4.41 -4.39
N LEU A 240 13.11 3.71 -5.37
CA LEU A 240 14.55 3.65 -5.60
C LEU A 240 14.84 4.12 -7.02
N ILE A 241 15.76 5.07 -7.14
CA ILE A 241 16.29 5.52 -8.44
C ILE A 241 17.45 4.60 -8.82
N PHE A 242 17.28 3.85 -9.92
CA PHE A 242 18.29 2.98 -10.52
C PHE A 242 19.04 3.73 -11.59
N LYS A 243 20.38 3.69 -11.54
CA LYS A 243 21.26 4.24 -12.56
C LYS A 243 21.79 3.11 -13.44
N GLY A 244 21.98 3.40 -14.73
CA GLY A 244 22.72 2.51 -15.62
C GLY A 244 24.16 2.24 -15.15
N GLY A 245 24.66 1.03 -15.42
CA GLY A 245 26.03 0.60 -15.11
C GLY A 245 26.32 0.32 -13.63
N LYS A 246 25.30 0.14 -12.79
CA LYS A 246 25.41 -0.17 -11.36
C LYS A 246 24.72 -1.49 -11.03
N SER A 247 25.21 -2.16 -9.99
CA SER A 247 24.57 -3.33 -9.42
C SER A 247 23.94 -2.97 -8.08
N TYR A 248 22.78 -3.54 -7.79
CA TYR A 248 22.00 -3.21 -6.61
C TYR A 248 21.70 -4.47 -5.81
N VAL A 249 22.02 -4.44 -4.53
CA VAL A 249 21.61 -5.47 -3.57
C VAL A 249 20.49 -4.90 -2.73
N MET A 250 19.29 -5.47 -2.86
CA MET A 250 18.11 -5.03 -2.14
C MET A 250 17.77 -6.00 -1.01
N SER A 251 17.57 -5.47 0.19
CA SER A 251 17.01 -6.21 1.32
C SER A 251 15.60 -5.71 1.57
N ILE A 252 14.62 -6.61 1.46
CA ILE A 252 13.19 -6.30 1.62
C ILE A 252 12.70 -6.88 2.95
N ARG A 253 11.94 -6.09 3.70
CA ARG A 253 11.28 -6.45 4.95
C ARG A 253 9.77 -6.28 4.77
N LEU A 254 9.03 -7.35 5.03
CA LEU A 254 7.57 -7.30 5.12
C LEU A 254 7.15 -6.85 6.51
N SER A 255 6.18 -5.94 6.55
CA SER A 255 5.44 -5.55 7.75
C SER A 255 3.95 -5.79 7.50
N MET A 256 3.29 -6.49 8.41
CA MET A 256 1.86 -6.78 8.34
C MET A 256 1.13 -6.02 9.44
N LYS A 257 0.02 -5.37 9.07
CA LYS A 257 -0.86 -4.69 10.01
C LYS A 257 -2.23 -5.36 9.97
N GLY A 258 -2.66 -5.90 11.11
CA GLY A 258 -4.01 -6.42 11.32
C GLY A 258 -4.91 -5.37 11.98
N LEU A 259 -6.09 -5.16 11.42
CA LEU A 259 -7.20 -4.42 12.02
C LEU A 259 -8.33 -5.40 12.35
N LEU A 260 -9.21 -5.01 13.26
CA LEU A 260 -10.34 -5.85 13.67
C LEU A 260 -11.64 -5.40 13.00
N PRO A 261 -12.50 -6.33 12.58
CA PRO A 261 -13.79 -5.99 11.99
C PRO A 261 -14.75 -5.44 13.06
N HIS A 262 -15.94 -5.01 12.67
CA HIS A 262 -17.03 -4.71 13.63
C HIS A 262 -17.19 -5.86 14.64
N PRO A 263 -17.35 -5.58 15.96
CA PRO A 263 -17.74 -4.31 16.60
C PRO A 263 -16.60 -3.38 17.04
N PHE A 264 -15.35 -3.69 16.70
CA PHE A 264 -14.22 -2.85 17.07
C PHE A 264 -14.23 -1.53 16.28
N GLU A 265 -13.68 -0.47 16.88
CA GLU A 265 -13.62 0.87 16.26
C GLU A 265 -12.90 0.88 14.90
N SER A 266 -11.97 -0.05 14.67
CA SER A 266 -11.29 -0.17 13.39
C SER A 266 -12.26 -0.43 12.23
N ASP A 267 -13.36 -1.14 12.50
CA ASP A 267 -14.42 -1.55 11.57
C ASP A 267 -13.90 -1.86 10.16
N CYS A 268 -12.92 -2.77 10.09
CA CYS A 268 -12.30 -3.14 8.84
C CYS A 268 -13.15 -4.13 8.04
N ARG A 269 -12.88 -4.27 6.74
CA ARG A 269 -13.41 -5.30 5.85
C ARG A 269 -12.26 -6.18 5.35
N ASP A 270 -12.47 -7.49 5.42
CA ASP A 270 -11.57 -8.46 4.80
C ASP A 270 -11.94 -8.63 3.32
N TYR A 271 -11.34 -7.79 2.48
CA TYR A 271 -11.58 -7.79 1.04
C TYR A 271 -11.08 -9.07 0.38
N GLU A 272 -9.94 -9.61 0.80
CA GLU A 272 -9.41 -10.85 0.23
C GLU A 272 -10.34 -12.04 0.50
N LEU A 273 -10.84 -12.18 1.73
CA LEU A 273 -11.82 -13.20 2.07
C LEU A 273 -13.13 -13.02 1.29
N SER A 274 -13.60 -11.78 1.17
CA SER A 274 -14.82 -11.44 0.42
C SER A 274 -14.68 -11.78 -1.07
N TRP A 275 -13.55 -11.41 -1.67
CA TRP A 275 -13.20 -11.71 -3.06
C TRP A 275 -13.15 -13.22 -3.32
N LYS A 276 -12.47 -13.98 -2.45
CA LYS A 276 -12.44 -15.46 -2.53
C LYS A 276 -13.83 -16.08 -2.43
N ARG A 277 -14.65 -15.60 -1.49
CA ARG A 277 -16.03 -16.07 -1.30
C ARG A 277 -16.90 -15.78 -2.52
N ASN A 278 -16.61 -14.69 -3.24
CA ASN A 278 -17.32 -14.28 -4.44
C ASN A 278 -16.69 -14.87 -5.72
N ASN A 279 -16.10 -16.08 -5.66
CA ASN A 279 -15.46 -16.73 -6.81
C ASN A 279 -14.40 -15.85 -7.50
N ASN A 280 -13.58 -15.14 -6.70
CA ASN A 280 -12.53 -14.24 -7.18
C ASN A 280 -13.09 -13.05 -8.00
N THR A 281 -14.23 -12.50 -7.58
CA THR A 281 -14.83 -11.30 -8.18
C THR A 281 -15.00 -10.18 -7.16
N GLY A 282 -14.98 -8.94 -7.64
CA GLY A 282 -15.06 -7.71 -6.83
C GLY A 282 -13.69 -7.22 -6.33
N PRO A 283 -13.69 -6.25 -5.40
CA PRO A 283 -12.48 -5.57 -4.98
C PRO A 283 -11.68 -6.41 -3.99
N VAL A 284 -10.35 -6.46 -4.17
CA VAL A 284 -9.40 -7.16 -3.27
C VAL A 284 -8.79 -6.25 -2.20
N SER A 285 -9.06 -4.95 -2.29
CA SER A 285 -8.59 -3.93 -1.36
C SER A 285 -9.58 -2.77 -1.28
N ARG A 286 -9.44 -1.93 -0.25
CA ARG A 286 -10.19 -0.68 -0.14
C ARG A 286 -9.98 0.22 -1.36
N GLU A 287 -8.76 0.39 -1.85
CA GLU A 287 -8.50 1.25 -3.02
C GLU A 287 -9.21 0.74 -4.26
N MET A 288 -9.28 -0.59 -4.44
CA MET A 288 -10.04 -1.17 -5.56
C MET A 288 -11.55 -0.96 -5.38
N CYS A 289 -12.07 -1.00 -4.16
CA CYS A 289 -13.46 -0.66 -3.86
C CYS A 289 -13.76 0.81 -4.22
N GLU A 290 -12.91 1.74 -3.77
CA GLU A 290 -13.05 3.17 -4.07
C GLU A 290 -12.97 3.43 -5.58
N PHE A 291 -12.08 2.72 -6.28
CA PHE A 291 -11.96 2.76 -7.73
C PHE A 291 -13.23 2.27 -8.44
N GLU A 292 -13.74 1.09 -8.07
CA GLU A 292 -14.95 0.53 -8.67
C GLU A 292 -16.16 1.46 -8.44
N CYS A 293 -16.28 2.02 -7.23
CA CYS A 293 -17.29 3.04 -6.92
C CYS A 293 -17.15 4.27 -7.82
N ALA A 294 -15.94 4.77 -8.01
CA ALA A 294 -15.69 5.92 -8.87
C ALA A 294 -15.99 5.61 -10.34
N GLU A 295 -15.73 4.39 -10.83
CA GLU A 295 -16.08 3.99 -12.19
C GLU A 295 -17.60 3.91 -12.40
N GLU A 296 -18.35 3.33 -11.46
CA GLU A 296 -19.81 3.26 -11.56
C GLU A 296 -20.45 4.66 -11.56
N ASP A 297 -19.98 5.55 -10.67
CA ASP A 297 -20.47 6.91 -10.54
C ASP A 297 -19.95 7.85 -11.65
N SER A 298 -18.89 7.46 -12.38
CA SER A 298 -18.38 8.25 -13.53
C SER A 298 -19.42 8.40 -14.66
N SER A 299 -20.44 7.53 -14.70
CA SER A 299 -21.62 7.70 -15.55
C SER A 299 -22.44 8.97 -15.23
N TYR A 300 -22.33 9.48 -13.99
CA TYR A 300 -22.81 10.79 -13.57
C TYR A 300 -21.91 11.91 -14.11
N PHE A 301 -20.58 11.72 -14.09
CA PHE A 301 -19.60 12.69 -14.58
C PHE A 301 -19.56 12.83 -16.10
N GLU A 302 -19.81 11.78 -16.88
CA GLU A 302 -19.89 11.88 -18.34
C GLU A 302 -20.92 12.91 -18.83
N LYS A 303 -21.93 13.23 -18.02
CA LYS A 303 -22.97 14.23 -18.35
C LYS A 303 -22.58 15.68 -18.07
N GLU A 304 -21.60 15.94 -17.20
CA GLU A 304 -21.17 17.30 -16.86
C GLU A 304 -19.70 17.60 -17.26
N TYR A 305 -18.83 16.60 -17.36
CA TYR A 305 -17.40 16.76 -17.65
C TYR A 305 -16.89 15.61 -18.53
N ALA A 306 -16.89 15.84 -19.85
CA ALA A 306 -16.55 14.88 -20.90
C ALA A 306 -15.05 14.48 -21.00
N VAL A 307 -14.36 14.26 -19.87
CA VAL A 307 -12.91 13.96 -19.84
C VAL A 307 -12.59 12.61 -19.19
N TRP A 308 -13.57 11.94 -18.57
CA TRP A 308 -13.34 10.67 -17.86
C TRP A 308 -13.61 9.39 -18.66
N SER A 309 -14.00 9.49 -19.93
CA SER A 309 -14.27 8.31 -20.75
C SER A 309 -13.03 7.90 -21.57
N ASN A 310 -12.19 7.08 -20.95
CA ASN A 310 -11.73 5.80 -21.51
C ASN A 310 -10.67 5.13 -20.61
N LYS A 311 -11.08 4.12 -19.84
CA LYS A 311 -10.29 2.89 -19.55
C LYS A 311 -8.88 3.04 -18.96
N ARG A 312 -8.48 4.19 -18.42
CA ARG A 312 -7.16 4.40 -17.83
C ARG A 312 -7.21 5.40 -16.68
N LEU A 313 -7.13 4.86 -15.47
CA LEU A 313 -6.83 5.60 -14.25
C LEU A 313 -5.34 6.02 -14.15
N CYS A 314 -4.61 5.90 -15.24
CA CYS A 314 -3.23 6.36 -15.42
C CYS A 314 -3.10 7.88 -15.54
N THR A 315 -4.24 8.58 -15.55
CA THR A 315 -4.29 10.04 -15.53
C THR A 315 -4.59 10.51 -14.10
N TYR A 316 -3.82 10.01 -13.13
CA TYR A 316 -3.61 10.78 -11.91
C TYR A 316 -2.84 12.04 -12.31
N LEU A 317 -3.62 13.11 -12.50
CA LEU A 317 -3.29 14.52 -12.65
C LEU A 317 -1.77 14.83 -12.66
N GLY A 318 -1.22 14.99 -13.86
CA GLY A 318 0.05 15.67 -14.02
C GLY A 318 -0.10 17.16 -13.72
N GLU A 319 0.61 17.62 -12.69
CA GLU A 319 0.56 18.97 -12.12
C GLU A 319 0.98 20.09 -13.10
N ASP A 320 1.61 19.77 -14.24
CA ASP A 320 2.38 20.76 -14.98
C ASP A 320 1.69 21.40 -16.20
N SER A 321 0.50 20.92 -16.58
CA SER A 321 -0.26 21.52 -17.72
C SER A 321 -1.71 21.87 -17.39
N VAL A 322 -2.20 21.39 -16.26
CA VAL A 322 -3.46 21.81 -15.67
C VAL A 322 -3.13 23.08 -14.89
N ARG A 323 -3.83 24.19 -15.16
CA ARG A 323 -3.60 25.42 -14.36
C ARG A 323 -3.73 25.04 -12.89
N ALA A 324 -2.89 25.56 -11.99
CA ALA A 324 -2.96 25.23 -10.56
C ALA A 324 -4.39 25.36 -9.98
N GLU A 325 -5.19 26.28 -10.55
CA GLU A 325 -6.61 26.46 -10.27
C GLU A 325 -7.49 25.25 -10.67
N GLU A 326 -7.24 24.64 -11.82
CA GLU A 326 -7.93 23.43 -12.27
C GLU A 326 -7.52 22.22 -11.42
N LEU A 327 -6.26 22.12 -10.97
CA LEU A 327 -5.81 21.06 -10.06
C LEU A 327 -6.52 21.16 -8.71
N GLU A 328 -6.62 22.35 -8.14
CA GLU A 328 -7.33 22.58 -6.88
C GLU A 328 -8.83 22.29 -7.03
N HIS A 329 -9.41 22.63 -8.19
CA HIS A 329 -10.79 22.26 -8.51
C HIS A 329 -10.98 20.73 -8.53
N TRP A 330 -10.08 19.98 -9.17
CA TRP A 330 -10.13 18.52 -9.18
C TRP A 330 -9.93 17.90 -7.80
N ARG A 331 -9.03 18.48 -6.99
CA ARG A 331 -8.84 18.06 -5.59
C ARG A 331 -10.11 18.26 -4.78
N MET A 332 -10.78 19.39 -4.94
CA MET A 332 -12.06 19.68 -4.29
C MET A 332 -13.16 18.69 -4.71
N ILE A 333 -13.25 18.36 -6.00
CA ILE A 333 -14.19 17.34 -6.50
C ILE A 333 -13.87 15.98 -5.88
N ALA A 334 -12.59 15.57 -5.86
CA ALA A 334 -12.17 14.29 -5.31
C ALA A 334 -12.47 14.18 -3.80
N GLU A 335 -12.23 15.25 -3.04
CA GLU A 335 -12.58 15.29 -1.60
C GLU A 335 -14.10 15.26 -1.40
N LYS A 336 -14.86 16.05 -2.17
CA LYS A 336 -16.32 16.03 -2.11
C LYS A 336 -16.89 14.65 -2.46
N LEU A 337 -16.30 13.94 -3.42
CA LEU A 337 -16.69 12.57 -3.75
C LEU A 337 -16.47 11.61 -2.61
N LYS A 338 -15.38 11.75 -1.85
CA LYS A 338 -15.14 10.91 -0.67
C LYS A 338 -16.18 11.12 0.43
N GLU A 339 -16.74 12.32 0.54
CA GLU A 339 -17.73 12.66 1.56
C GLU A 339 -19.16 12.33 1.13
N ASP A 340 -19.52 12.62 -0.13
CA ASP A 340 -20.91 12.54 -0.61
C ASP A 340 -21.25 11.22 -1.30
N CYS A 341 -20.25 10.47 -1.81
CA CYS A 341 -20.51 9.21 -2.51
C CYS A 341 -20.75 8.07 -1.51
N GLU A 342 -22.01 7.67 -1.36
CA GLU A 342 -22.43 6.57 -0.46
C GLU A 342 -21.63 5.28 -0.72
N CYS A 343 -21.27 5.00 -1.97
CA CYS A 343 -20.44 3.86 -2.34
C CYS A 343 -19.04 3.94 -1.72
N ILE A 344 -18.34 5.08 -1.89
CA ILE A 344 -16.99 5.28 -1.34
C ILE A 344 -17.02 5.27 0.19
N VAL A 345 -18.02 5.89 0.82
CA VAL A 345 -18.21 5.87 2.27
C VAL A 345 -18.40 4.44 2.80
N SER A 346 -18.97 3.54 1.99
CA SER A 346 -19.13 2.12 2.34
C SER A 346 -17.84 1.29 2.22
N CYS A 347 -16.80 1.81 1.56
CA CYS A 347 -15.49 1.18 1.43
C CYS A 347 -14.69 1.29 2.74
N LYS A 348 -14.81 0.25 3.58
CA LYS A 348 -14.12 0.14 4.87
C LYS A 348 -12.61 -0.03 4.69
N ARG A 349 -11.84 0.20 5.75
CA ARG A 349 -10.39 -0.08 5.76
C ARG A 349 -10.13 -1.57 5.56
N ASP A 350 -9.01 -1.91 4.93
CA ASP A 350 -8.55 -3.30 4.85
C ASP A 350 -8.28 -3.86 6.25
N CYS A 351 -8.73 -5.09 6.51
CA CYS A 351 -8.36 -5.77 7.75
C CYS A 351 -6.89 -6.15 7.79
N TRP A 352 -6.27 -6.36 6.63
CA TRP A 352 -4.87 -6.73 6.52
C TRP A 352 -4.18 -5.81 5.53
N THR A 353 -3.15 -5.11 5.99
CA THR A 353 -2.29 -4.30 5.13
C THR A 353 -0.89 -4.88 5.13
N HIS A 354 -0.34 -5.09 3.93
CA HIS A 354 1.05 -5.48 3.72
C HIS A 354 1.84 -4.25 3.31
N SER A 355 2.87 -3.89 4.08
CA SER A 355 3.85 -2.88 3.67
C SER A 355 5.23 -3.50 3.52
N TYR A 356 5.97 -3.01 2.54
CA TYR A 356 7.29 -3.52 2.19
C TYR A 356 8.29 -2.39 2.41
N ASP A 357 9.09 -2.52 3.45
CA ASP A 357 10.25 -1.67 3.65
C ASP A 357 11.43 -2.29 2.92
N PHE A 358 12.30 -1.48 2.33
CA PHE A 358 13.52 -2.00 1.71
C PHE A 358 14.71 -1.10 1.97
N SER A 359 15.89 -1.70 1.93
CA SER A 359 17.19 -1.04 1.96
C SER A 359 18.03 -1.53 0.79
N VAL A 360 18.93 -0.67 0.34
CA VAL A 360 19.59 -0.84 -0.96
C VAL A 360 21.06 -0.51 -0.79
N THR A 361 21.90 -1.42 -1.25
CA THR A 361 23.34 -1.19 -1.40
C THR A 361 23.65 -1.11 -2.89
N GLU A 362 24.08 0.07 -3.35
CA GLU A 362 24.60 0.30 -4.70
C GLU A 362 26.07 -0.12 -4.73
N ASN A 363 26.45 -0.94 -5.70
CA ASN A 363 27.84 -1.29 -5.96
C ASN A 363 28.21 -0.90 -7.39
N ASP A 364 29.40 -0.35 -7.55
CA ASP A 364 30.00 -0.14 -8.87
C ASP A 364 30.19 -1.50 -9.53
N GLU A 365 29.51 -1.74 -10.65
CA GLU A 365 29.89 -2.85 -11.49
C GLU A 365 31.26 -2.53 -12.08
N THR A 366 32.28 -3.33 -11.73
CA THR A 366 33.43 -3.43 -12.62
C THR A 366 32.88 -3.82 -14.00
N PRO A 367 33.11 -3.03 -15.07
CA PRO A 367 32.50 -3.27 -16.36
C PRO A 367 32.93 -4.65 -16.86
N ARG A 368 32.13 -5.67 -16.58
CA ARG A 368 32.21 -6.94 -17.28
C ARG A 368 31.59 -6.64 -18.63
N LEU A 369 32.42 -6.61 -19.66
CA LEU A 369 31.98 -6.57 -21.04
C LEU A 369 31.07 -7.79 -21.27
N PHE A 370 29.77 -7.66 -21.02
CA PHE A 370 28.75 -8.68 -21.34
C PHE A 370 28.48 -8.73 -22.86
N TYR A 371 29.55 -8.64 -23.65
CA TYR A 371 29.56 -8.74 -25.11
C TYR A 371 30.42 -9.93 -25.58
N GLU A 372 30.57 -10.98 -24.78
CA GLU A 372 31.15 -12.25 -25.25
C GLU A 372 30.06 -13.34 -25.39
N LYS A 373 29.25 -13.22 -26.45
CA LYS A 373 29.19 -14.14 -27.60
C LYS A 373 27.99 -13.85 -28.50
#